data_AF-A0A257RW00-F1
#
_entry.id   AF-A0A257RW00-F1
#
_cell.length_a   1.000
_cell.length_b   1.000
_cell.length_c   1.000
_cell.angle_alpha   90.00
_cell.angle_beta   90.00
_cell.angle_gamma   90.00
#
_symmetry.space_group_name_H-M   'P 1'
#
loop_
_entity.id
_entity.type
_entity.pdbx_description
1 polymer ?
#
loop_
_entity_poly.entity_id
_entity_poly.type
_entity_poly.pdbx_seq_one_letter_code
_entity_poly.pdbx_strand_id
1 'polypeptide(L)'
;MNLAATMAEMAERLPIPDALTRRGIAGLVGRTDRKLAAMTEDAERAFARDMASLPIALHTDAANAQHYEVPAAFFGHVLGPRRKYSSCFFRSPADTLEM
;
A
#
# COMPACT_ATOMS: atom_id res chain seq x y z
N MET A 1 8.48 20.09 2.25
CA MET A 1 7.37 19.12 2.03
C MET A 1 6.45 19.62 0.93
N ASN A 2 5.84 18.72 0.15
CA ASN A 2 4.77 19.10 -0.78
C ASN A 2 3.40 19.05 -0.08
N LEU A 3 2.38 19.70 -0.66
CA LEU A 3 1.04 19.82 -0.09
C LEU A 3 0.41 18.45 0.23
N ALA A 4 0.68 17.43 -0.57
CA ALA A 4 0.17 16.08 -0.36
C ALA A 4 0.74 15.44 0.92
N ALA A 5 2.05 15.63 1.19
CA ALA A 5 2.69 15.13 2.40
C ALA A 5 2.13 15.83 3.65
N THR A 6 1.91 17.15 3.61
CA THR A 6 1.29 17.88 4.73
C THR A 6 -0.16 17.43 4.98
N MET A 7 -0.93 17.18 3.91
CA MET A 7 -2.30 16.66 4.07
C MET A 7 -2.34 15.24 4.62
N ALA A 8 -1.39 14.37 4.24
CA ALA A 8 -1.27 13.02 4.79
C ALA A 8 -0.94 13.06 6.30
N GLU A 9 0.05 13.88 6.70
CA GLU A 9 0.41 14.05 8.10
C GLU A 9 -0.75 14.61 8.95
N MET A 10 -1.51 15.56 8.41
CA MET A 10 -2.73 16.05 9.07
C MET A 10 -3.81 14.98 9.16
N ALA A 11 -3.98 14.17 8.12
CA ALA A 11 -4.97 13.10 8.10
C ALA A 11 -4.66 11.99 9.12
N GLU A 12 -3.39 11.72 9.39
CA GLU A 12 -2.97 10.76 10.42
C GLU A 12 -3.24 11.25 11.85
N ARG A 13 -3.31 12.56 12.06
CA ARG A 13 -3.39 13.18 13.40
C ARG A 13 -4.76 13.72 13.74
N LEU A 14 -5.67 13.78 12.77
CA LEU A 14 -7.01 14.31 12.93
C LEU A 14 -8.05 13.18 12.86
N PRO A 15 -9.12 13.23 13.68
CA PRO A 15 -10.22 12.29 13.60
C PRO A 15 -11.08 12.60 12.38
N ILE A 16 -10.61 12.21 11.19
CA ILE A 16 -11.34 12.38 9.94
C ILE A 16 -12.37 11.26 9.80
N PRO A 17 -13.64 11.58 9.53
CA PRO A 17 -14.64 10.57 9.21
C PRO A 17 -14.20 9.63 8.09
N ASP A 18 -14.36 8.34 8.31
CA ASP A 18 -14.01 7.25 7.38
C ASP A 18 -14.45 7.49 5.92
N ALA A 19 -15.64 8.05 5.73
CA ALA A 19 -16.17 8.37 4.41
C ALA A 19 -15.32 9.43 3.68
N LEU A 20 -14.80 10.43 4.39
CA LEU A 20 -13.93 11.46 3.82
C LEU A 20 -12.55 10.88 3.49
N THR A 21 -11.99 10.07 4.40
CA THR A 21 -10.72 9.36 4.18
C THR A 21 -10.81 8.48 2.93
N ARG A 22 -11.87 7.67 2.80
CA ARG A 22 -12.11 6.82 1.62
C ARG A 22 -12.23 7.63 0.33
N ARG A 23 -12.90 8.79 0.35
CA ARG A 23 -13.01 9.66 -0.83
C ARG A 23 -11.67 10.28 -1.24
N GLY A 24 -10.86 10.70 -0.27
CA GLY A 24 -9.51 11.19 -0.52
C GLY A 24 -8.64 10.13 -1.18
N ILE A 25 -8.62 8.92 -0.62
CA ILE A 25 -7.89 7.77 -1.18
C ILE A 25 -8.38 7.46 -2.60
N ALA A 26 -9.70 7.39 -2.82
CA ALA A 26 -10.27 7.12 -4.14
C ALA A 26 -9.85 8.16 -5.18
N GLY A 27 -9.75 9.44 -4.79
CA GLY A 27 -9.25 10.50 -5.68
C GLY A 27 -7.78 10.32 -6.07
N LEU A 28 -6.92 9.97 -5.10
CA LEU A 28 -5.49 9.72 -5.33
C LEU A 28 -5.25 8.47 -6.18
N VAL A 29 -5.94 7.37 -5.87
CA VAL A 29 -5.88 6.13 -6.63
C VAL A 29 -6.40 6.35 -8.05
N GLY A 30 -7.55 7.00 -8.22
CA GLY A 30 -8.11 7.29 -9.55
C GLY A 30 -7.24 8.24 -10.39
N ARG A 31 -6.49 9.16 -9.77
CA ARG A 31 -5.50 9.98 -10.49
C ARG A 31 -4.35 9.13 -11.02
N THR A 32 -3.86 8.20 -10.20
CA THR A 32 -2.78 7.27 -10.58
C THR A 32 -3.25 6.34 -11.68
N ASP A 33 -4.44 5.76 -11.54
CA ASP A 33 -5.09 4.92 -12.54
C ASP A 33 -5.18 5.61 -13.92
N ARG A 34 -5.71 6.84 -13.97
CA ARG A 34 -5.76 7.62 -15.23
C ARG A 34 -4.38 7.88 -15.83
N LYS A 35 -3.37 8.12 -14.98
CA LYS A 35 -1.99 8.32 -15.45
C LYS A 35 -1.42 7.04 -16.05
N LEU A 36 -1.66 5.89 -15.41
CA LEU A 36 -1.22 4.59 -15.90
C LEU A 36 -1.96 4.17 -17.17
N ALA A 37 -3.27 4.41 -17.25
CA ALA A 37 -4.07 4.15 -18.44
C ALA A 37 -3.64 4.98 -19.66
N ALA A 38 -3.02 6.14 -19.43
CA ALA A 38 -2.45 6.98 -20.48
C ALA A 38 -0.99 6.62 -20.83
N MET A 39 -0.38 5.63 -20.17
CA MET A 39 0.98 5.19 -20.51
C MET A 39 0.97 4.46 -21.85
N THR A 40 1.97 4.76 -22.67
CA THR A 40 2.22 4.02 -23.90
C THR A 40 2.97 2.73 -23.60
N GLU A 41 2.84 1.73 -24.46
CA GLU A 41 3.63 0.51 -24.34
C GLU A 41 5.15 0.79 -24.37
N ASP A 42 5.59 1.83 -25.10
CA ASP A 42 6.99 2.22 -25.13
C ASP A 42 7.48 2.74 -23.77
N ALA A 43 6.63 3.47 -23.04
CA ALA A 43 6.93 3.93 -21.69
C ALA A 43 7.02 2.74 -20.70
N GLU A 44 6.13 1.75 -20.84
CA GLU A 44 6.18 0.53 -20.04
C GLU A 44 7.44 -0.31 -20.34
N ARG A 45 7.78 -0.49 -21.62
CA ARG A 45 9.01 -1.16 -22.04
C ARG A 45 10.25 -0.42 -21.55
N ALA A 46 10.25 0.91 -21.61
CA ALA A 46 11.34 1.71 -21.06
C ALA A 46 11.50 1.50 -19.56
N PHE A 47 10.40 1.57 -18.79
CA PHE A 47 10.41 1.29 -17.37
C PHE A 47 10.98 -0.10 -17.05
N ALA A 48 10.56 -1.15 -17.76
CA ALA A 48 11.07 -2.51 -17.55
C ALA A 48 12.58 -2.62 -17.83
N ARG A 49 13.08 -1.95 -18.88
CA ARG A 49 14.52 -1.90 -19.18
C ARG A 49 15.30 -1.17 -18.09
N ASP A 50 14.77 -0.05 -17.61
CA ASP A 50 15.41 0.75 -16.56
C ASP A 50 15.49 -0.05 -15.26
N MET A 51 14.44 -0.78 -14.89
CA MET A 51 14.42 -1.66 -13.72
C MET A 51 15.50 -2.75 -13.78
N ALA A 52 15.82 -3.27 -14.97
CA ALA A 52 16.86 -4.30 -15.13
C ALA A 52 18.29 -3.78 -14.84
N SER A 53 18.48 -2.45 -14.81
CA SER A 53 19.76 -1.83 -14.46
C SER A 53 19.94 -1.63 -12.93
N LEU A 54 18.87 -1.80 -12.15
CA LEU A 54 18.88 -1.59 -10.70
C LEU A 54 19.33 -2.88 -9.97
N PRO A 55 19.91 -2.75 -8.76
CA PRO A 55 20.18 -3.91 -7.92
C PRO A 55 18.87 -4.58 -7.50
N ILE A 56 18.97 -5.85 -7.10
CA ILE A 56 17.83 -6.67 -6.68
C ILE A 56 16.98 -5.99 -5.59
N ALA A 57 17.64 -5.29 -4.66
CA ALA A 57 16.96 -4.51 -3.64
C ALA A 57 17.79 -3.27 -3.27
N LEU A 58 17.10 -2.16 -3.03
CA LEU A 58 17.65 -0.92 -2.48
C LEU A 58 17.08 -0.73 -1.07
N HIS A 59 17.89 -0.19 -0.15
CA HIS A 59 17.46 0.20 1.20
C HIS A 59 16.82 -0.92 2.05
N THR A 60 17.36 -2.14 1.99
CA THR A 60 16.84 -3.33 2.69
C THR A 60 16.65 -3.10 4.20
N ASP A 61 17.62 -2.46 4.85
CA ASP A 61 17.58 -2.24 6.30
C ASP A 61 16.46 -1.26 6.69
N ALA A 62 16.29 -0.19 5.91
CA ALA A 62 15.22 0.78 6.12
C ALA A 62 13.83 0.16 5.87
N ALA A 63 13.70 -0.70 4.86
CA ALA A 63 12.47 -1.42 4.60
C ALA A 63 12.09 -2.36 5.78
N ASN A 64 13.06 -3.09 6.34
CA ASN A 64 12.83 -3.95 7.50
C ASN A 64 12.38 -3.16 8.73
N ALA A 65 13.12 -2.10 9.08
CA ALA A 65 12.81 -1.27 10.24
C ALA A 65 11.43 -0.59 10.14
N GLN A 66 11.00 -0.19 8.93
CA GLN A 66 9.73 0.51 8.73
C GLN A 66 8.52 -0.43 8.60
N HIS A 67 8.68 -1.70 8.22
CA HIS A 67 7.56 -2.58 7.85
C HIS A 67 7.51 -3.94 8.57
N TYR A 68 8.63 -4.53 8.96
CA TYR A 68 8.67 -5.92 9.46
C TYR A 68 9.00 -6.03 10.95
N GLU A 69 9.65 -5.03 11.52
CA GLU A 69 10.13 -5.06 12.91
C GLU A 69 9.14 -4.45 13.91
N VAL A 70 7.88 -4.86 13.84
CA VAL A 70 6.87 -4.53 14.87
C VAL A 70 6.71 -5.68 15.88
N PRO A 71 6.28 -5.41 17.12
CA PRO A 71 6.12 -6.46 18.13
C PRO A 71 5.19 -7.58 17.64
N ALA A 72 5.61 -8.84 17.77
CA ALA A 72 4.86 -9.99 17.25
C ALA A 72 3.41 -10.08 17.80
N ALA A 73 3.18 -9.59 19.02
CA ALA A 73 1.85 -9.54 19.63
C ALA A 73 0.86 -8.66 18.83
N PHE A 74 1.35 -7.60 18.16
CA PHE A 74 0.53 -6.74 17.32
C PHE A 74 -0.18 -7.52 16.21
N PHE A 75 0.52 -8.45 15.56
CA PHE A 75 -0.07 -9.29 14.51
C PHE A 75 -1.19 -10.21 15.04
N GLY A 76 -1.17 -10.56 16.32
CA GLY A 76 -2.27 -11.28 16.96
C GLY A 76 -3.55 -10.47 17.10
N HIS A 77 -3.46 -9.14 17.06
CA HIS A 77 -4.62 -8.24 17.15
C HIS A 77 -5.21 -7.86 15.79
N VAL A 78 -4.40 -7.85 14.72
CA VAL A 78 -4.79 -7.27 13.42
C VAL A 78 -4.88 -8.30 12.28
N LEU A 79 -4.35 -9.51 12.45
CA LEU A 79 -4.41 -10.59 11.45
C LEU A 79 -5.20 -11.79 11.98
N GLY A 80 -5.57 -12.70 11.06
CA GLY A 80 -6.15 -14.00 11.42
C GLY A 80 -5.18 -14.92 12.18
N PRO A 81 -5.63 -16.09 12.66
CA PRO A 81 -4.86 -17.00 13.51
C PRO A 81 -3.51 -17.43 12.95
N ARG A 82 -3.40 -17.52 11.62
CA ARG A 82 -2.15 -17.89 10.92
C ARG A 82 -1.19 -16.73 10.71
N ARG A 83 -1.54 -15.52 11.13
CA ARG A 83 -0.77 -14.27 10.94
C ARG A 83 -0.37 -14.03 9.48
N LYS A 84 -1.28 -14.39 8.55
CA LYS A 84 -1.05 -14.23 7.12
C LYS A 84 -1.08 -12.74 6.75
N TYR A 85 0.07 -12.16 6.44
CA TYR A 85 0.22 -10.76 6.08
C TYR A 85 0.31 -10.56 4.55
N SER A 86 -0.72 -11.03 3.84
CA SER A 86 -0.90 -10.88 2.39
C SER A 86 -2.34 -11.20 2.02
N SER A 87 -2.76 -10.89 0.79
CA SER A 87 -4.16 -11.06 0.34
C SER A 87 -4.74 -12.46 0.61
N CYS A 88 -5.93 -12.51 1.21
CA CYS A 88 -6.71 -13.75 1.39
C CYS A 88 -7.66 -13.96 0.20
N PHE A 89 -8.09 -15.21 0.02
CA PHE A 89 -9.10 -15.56 -0.99
C PHE A 89 -10.43 -15.82 -0.28
N PHE A 90 -11.46 -15.03 -0.61
CA PHE A 90 -12.82 -15.19 -0.06
C PHE A 90 -13.75 -15.63 -1.19
N ARG A 91 -14.31 -16.83 -1.06
CA ARG A 91 -15.28 -17.43 -1.99
C ARG A 91 -16.70 -16.95 -1.72
N SER A 92 -17.00 -16.60 -0.47
CA SER A 92 -18.33 -16.23 0.01
C SER A 92 -18.25 -15.03 0.96
N PRO A 93 -19.29 -14.19 1.06
CA PRO A 93 -19.38 -13.15 2.08
C PRO A 93 -19.33 -13.67 3.53
N ALA A 94 -19.57 -14.97 3.74
CA ALA A 94 -19.50 -15.60 5.07
C ALA A 94 -18.08 -16.05 5.46
N ASP A 95 -17.11 -16.00 4.53
CA ASP A 95 -15.74 -16.42 4.80
C ASP A 95 -15.07 -15.46 5.79
N THR A 96 -14.23 -15.99 6.67
CA THR A 96 -13.54 -15.24 7.71
C THR A 96 -12.03 -15.26 7.49
N LEU A 97 -11.30 -14.54 8.34
CA LEU A 97 -9.83 -14.56 8.36
C LEU A 97 -9.22 -15.83 8.99
N GLU A 98 -10.04 -16.80 9.39
CA GLU A 98 -9.60 -18.05 10.04
C GLU A 98 -9.01 -19.08 9.07
N MET A 99 -9.07 -18.79 7.77
CA MET A 99 -8.67 -19.68 6.66
C MET A 99 -7.29 -20.25 6.72
#